data_AF-A0A6G2X8S8-F1
#
_entry.id   AF-A0A6G2X8S8-F1
#
_cell.length_a   1.000
_cell.length_b   1.000
_cell.length_c   1.000
_cell.angle_alpha   90.00
_cell.angle_beta   90.00
_cell.angle_gamma   90.00
#
_symmetry.space_group_name_H-M   'P 1'
#
loop_
_entity.id
_entity.type
_entity.pdbx_description
1 polymer ?
#
loop_
_entity_poly.entity_id
_entity_poly.type
_entity_poly.pdbx_seq_one_letter_code
_entity_poly.pdbx_strand_id
1 'polypeptide(L)'
;MANVVRAALVQATWTGDTESMVAEHERHAREAARIIGFQEVFDAPYLWEKYYFRPGNLGWPVFDTAVGKVGVSLCYDRHFPEGRRQLGLDGAQLVDNPSATHRGLSFRLWRLEQPAAAVANACFVAAINRVGQEEYGDDDLYGTSYFDDPRGRFVGRTASDTAEELPARDLDFDLIEAVRQQWASYRDRRPDAYEGLVQP
;
A
#
# COMPACT_ATOMS: atom_id res chain seq x y z
N MET A 1 -18.85 0.10 -20.44
CA MET A 1 -17.42 0.51 -20.46
C MET A 1 -16.77 -0.20 -19.29
N ALA A 2 -15.63 -0.85 -19.47
CA ALA A 2 -14.93 -1.52 -18.37
C ALA A 2 -14.56 -0.50 -17.28
N ASN A 3 -14.72 -0.87 -16.01
CA ASN A 3 -14.42 0.00 -14.87
C ASN A 3 -12.91 0.06 -14.62
N VAL A 4 -12.17 0.64 -15.56
CA VAL A 4 -10.70 0.69 -15.52
C VAL A 4 -10.23 2.02 -14.94
N VAL A 5 -9.38 1.95 -13.93
CA VAL A 5 -8.75 3.09 -13.25
C VAL A 5 -7.26 3.10 -13.53
N ARG A 6 -6.74 4.18 -14.12
CA ARG A 6 -5.29 4.37 -14.27
C ARG A 6 -4.70 4.96 -13.00
N ALA A 7 -3.79 4.23 -12.38
CA ALA A 7 -3.11 4.59 -11.13
C ALA A 7 -1.59 4.60 -11.33
N ALA A 8 -0.88 5.44 -10.56
CA ALA A 8 0.57 5.48 -10.52
C ALA A 8 1.09 5.51 -9.08
N LEU A 9 2.30 4.98 -8.87
CA LEU A 9 2.98 5.03 -7.57
C LEU A 9 4.24 5.87 -7.73
N VAL A 10 4.52 6.75 -6.78
CA VAL A 10 5.78 7.49 -6.77
C VAL A 10 6.81 6.72 -5.96
N GLN A 11 7.86 6.25 -6.62
CA GLN A 11 9.05 5.70 -5.99
C GLN A 11 10.22 6.63 -6.29
N ALA A 12 10.65 7.39 -5.29
CA ALA A 12 11.70 8.39 -5.40
C ALA A 12 12.71 8.27 -4.25
N THR A 13 13.92 8.78 -4.47
CA THR A 13 14.93 8.93 -3.44
C THR A 13 14.58 10.07 -2.49
N TRP A 14 15.11 10.02 -1.27
CA TRP A 14 14.97 11.13 -0.33
C TRP A 14 15.72 12.36 -0.82
N THR A 15 15.03 13.49 -0.87
CA THR A 15 15.57 14.77 -1.37
C THR A 15 16.46 15.49 -0.35
N GLY A 16 16.49 15.02 0.91
CA GLY A 16 17.28 15.59 2.00
C GLY A 16 16.44 16.30 3.07
N ASP A 17 15.21 16.69 2.76
CA ASP A 17 14.29 17.33 3.71
C ASP A 17 12.81 17.11 3.33
N THR A 18 11.92 17.28 4.32
CA THR A 18 10.49 17.03 4.16
C THR A 18 9.83 17.99 3.15
N GLU A 19 10.24 19.26 3.12
CA GLU A 19 9.60 20.27 2.24
C GLU A 19 9.89 19.97 0.77
N SER A 20 11.15 19.68 0.44
CA SER A 20 11.55 19.30 -0.91
C SER A 20 10.94 17.96 -1.34
N MET A 21 10.77 17.00 -0.42
CA MET A 21 10.12 15.72 -0.74
C MET A 21 8.63 15.88 -1.02
N VAL A 22 7.94 16.74 -0.26
CA VAL A 22 6.53 17.08 -0.53
C VAL A 22 6.40 17.79 -1.88
N ALA A 23 7.30 18.71 -2.20
CA ALA A 23 7.31 19.38 -3.50
C ALA A 23 7.55 18.40 -4.67
N GLU A 24 8.42 17.41 -4.49
CA GLU A 24 8.65 16.31 -5.43
C GLU A 24 7.36 15.52 -5.70
N HIS A 25 6.68 15.10 -4.62
CA HIS A 25 5.39 14.42 -4.69
C HIS A 25 4.32 15.27 -5.39
N GLU A 26 4.19 16.54 -5.04
CA GLU A 26 3.24 17.45 -5.69
C GLU A 26 3.53 17.64 -7.19
N ARG A 27 4.79 17.63 -7.60
CA ARG A 27 5.14 17.69 -9.03
C ARG A 27 4.63 16.45 -9.76
N HIS A 28 4.89 15.26 -9.24
CA HIS A 28 4.35 14.02 -9.81
C HIS A 28 2.83 14.00 -9.81
N ALA A 29 2.19 14.56 -8.78
CA ALA A 29 0.73 14.69 -8.71
C ALA A 29 0.14 15.43 -9.93
N ARG A 30 0.87 16.41 -10.46
CA ARG A 30 0.46 17.24 -11.61
C ARG A 30 0.71 16.58 -12.96
N GLU A 31 1.55 15.55 -13.03
CA GLU A 31 2.01 14.91 -14.28
C GLU A 31 1.24 13.63 -14.69
N ALA A 32 0.15 13.31 -13.98
CA ALA A 32 -0.95 12.40 -14.34
C ALA A 32 -0.95 10.96 -13.78
N ALA A 33 -2.06 10.67 -13.07
CA ALA A 33 -2.89 9.47 -13.05
C ALA A 33 -4.22 9.88 -12.39
N ARG A 34 -5.27 9.04 -12.39
CA ARG A 34 -6.49 9.38 -11.63
C ARG A 34 -6.33 9.10 -10.12
N ILE A 35 -5.40 8.21 -9.77
CA ILE A 35 -4.92 7.95 -8.40
C ILE A 35 -3.39 8.00 -8.44
N ILE A 36 -2.80 8.71 -7.49
CA ILE A 36 -1.36 8.71 -7.26
C ILE A 36 -1.14 8.34 -5.80
N GLY A 37 -0.47 7.21 -5.58
CA GLY A 37 -0.01 6.82 -4.26
C GLY A 37 1.40 7.38 -4.03
N PHE A 38 1.66 7.85 -2.82
CA PHE A 38 2.94 8.43 -2.42
C PHE A 38 3.62 7.51 -1.43
N GLN A 39 4.95 7.45 -1.49
CA GLN A 39 5.73 6.79 -0.44
C GLN A 39 5.64 7.57 0.87
N GLU A 40 5.99 6.90 1.96
CA GLU A 40 6.06 7.54 3.27
C GLU A 40 7.14 8.63 3.30
N VAL A 41 6.83 9.76 3.97
CA VAL A 41 7.73 10.89 4.20
C VAL A 41 8.11 10.91 5.68
N PHE A 42 9.02 10.02 6.05
CA PHE A 42 9.65 9.95 7.36
C PHE A 42 11.16 10.17 7.23
N ASP A 43 11.74 10.96 8.14
CA ASP A 43 13.13 11.46 8.08
C ASP A 43 13.93 11.22 9.38
N ALA A 44 13.51 10.25 10.20
CA ALA A 44 14.22 9.83 11.42
C ALA A 44 14.71 8.37 11.34
N PRO A 45 15.64 7.94 12.22
CA PRO A 45 16.20 6.59 12.17
C PRO A 45 15.10 5.51 12.17
N TYR A 46 15.09 4.70 11.11
CA TYR A 46 14.16 3.57 10.96
C TYR A 46 14.24 2.65 12.19
N LEU A 47 13.08 2.11 12.61
CA LEU A 47 12.85 1.28 13.82
C LEU A 47 12.70 2.04 15.15
N TRP A 48 12.79 3.37 15.16
CA TRP A 48 12.58 4.19 16.36
C TRP A 48 11.24 4.95 16.34
N GLU A 49 10.33 4.62 15.42
CA GLU A 49 9.04 5.30 15.22
C GLU A 49 8.23 5.54 16.50
N LYS A 50 8.29 4.63 17.47
CA LYS A 50 7.59 4.76 18.77
C LYS A 50 8.08 5.95 19.62
N TYR A 51 9.26 6.49 19.34
CA TYR A 51 9.75 7.72 19.98
C TYR A 51 9.19 8.98 19.34
N TYR A 52 8.78 8.90 18.07
CA TYR A 52 8.32 10.04 17.27
C TYR A 52 6.80 10.11 17.18
N PHE A 53 6.12 8.96 17.16
CA PHE A 53 4.68 8.87 16.91
C PHE A 53 3.92 8.20 18.05
N ARG A 54 2.66 8.60 18.17
CA ARG A 54 1.65 7.89 18.94
C ARG A 54 0.86 6.99 17.99
N PRO A 55 0.32 5.85 18.47
CA PRO A 55 -0.63 5.07 17.70
C PRO A 55 -1.77 5.96 17.19
N GLY A 56 -2.18 5.72 15.93
CA GLY A 56 -3.27 6.45 15.31
C GLY A 56 -4.60 6.28 16.05
N ASN A 57 -5.51 7.25 15.89
CA ASN A 57 -6.80 7.30 16.59
C ASN A 57 -8.01 7.43 15.63
N LEU A 58 -7.79 7.26 14.32
CA LEU A 58 -8.82 7.38 13.28
C LEU A 58 -9.39 6.04 12.81
N GLY A 59 -8.92 4.92 13.37
CA GLY A 59 -9.27 3.58 12.91
C GLY A 59 -8.66 3.28 11.54
N TRP A 60 -9.46 2.65 10.66
CA TRP A 60 -9.05 2.19 9.32
C TRP A 60 -9.87 2.92 8.24
N PRO A 61 -9.47 4.14 7.84
CA PRO A 61 -10.30 4.98 6.98
C PRO A 61 -10.35 4.45 5.53
N VAL A 62 -11.55 4.47 4.97
CA VAL A 62 -11.81 4.27 3.54
C VAL A 62 -12.41 5.55 2.98
N PHE A 63 -11.73 6.14 1.99
CA PHE A 63 -12.12 7.38 1.34
C PHE A 63 -12.95 7.09 0.10
N ASP A 64 -14.11 7.72 -0.01
CA ASP A 64 -14.93 7.66 -1.24
C ASP A 64 -14.41 8.71 -2.23
N THR A 65 -13.75 8.24 -3.28
CA THR A 65 -13.10 9.11 -4.27
C THR A 65 -13.82 9.05 -5.61
N ALA A 66 -13.50 9.96 -6.52
CA ALA A 66 -14.07 9.99 -7.87
C ALA A 66 -13.80 8.73 -8.72
N VAL A 67 -12.93 7.84 -8.24
CA VAL A 67 -12.45 6.63 -8.94
C VAL A 67 -12.66 5.35 -8.15
N GLY A 68 -13.32 5.43 -6.99
CA GLY A 68 -13.64 4.28 -6.15
C GLY A 68 -13.23 4.49 -4.70
N LYS A 69 -13.47 3.45 -3.89
CA LYS A 69 -13.17 3.46 -2.46
C LYS A 69 -11.71 3.10 -2.21
N VAL A 70 -10.94 4.03 -1.65
CA VAL A 70 -9.51 3.86 -1.37
C VAL A 70 -9.29 3.77 0.14
N GLY A 71 -8.76 2.64 0.60
CA GLY A 71 -8.28 2.47 1.97
C GLY A 71 -6.80 2.82 2.06
N VAL A 72 -6.35 3.25 3.24
CA VAL A 72 -4.93 3.52 3.50
C VAL A 72 -4.46 2.70 4.69
N SER A 73 -3.33 2.02 4.52
CA SER A 73 -2.61 1.25 5.55
C SER A 73 -1.16 1.71 5.51
N LEU A 74 -0.56 2.08 6.64
CA LEU A 74 0.75 2.72 6.63
C LEU A 74 1.84 1.72 7.02
N CYS A 75 2.81 1.52 6.11
CA CYS A 75 4.06 0.81 6.32
C CYS A 75 3.95 -0.46 7.17
N TYR A 76 4.22 -0.35 8.47
CA TYR A 76 4.21 -1.44 9.44
C TYR A 76 2.84 -2.12 9.58
N ASP A 77 1.74 -1.41 9.30
CA ASP A 77 0.37 -1.94 9.29
C ASP A 77 0.22 -3.14 8.34
N ARG A 78 1.07 -3.27 7.31
CA ARG A 78 1.03 -4.40 6.36
C ARG A 78 1.23 -5.76 7.02
N HIS A 79 1.91 -5.80 8.16
CA HIS A 79 2.16 -7.03 8.90
C HIS A 79 0.93 -7.53 9.65
N PHE A 80 -0.11 -6.70 9.79
CA PHE A 80 -1.32 -6.97 10.57
C PHE A 80 -2.51 -7.21 9.62
N PRO A 81 -2.90 -8.48 9.39
CA PRO A 81 -4.01 -8.79 8.49
C PRO A 81 -5.36 -8.23 8.97
N GLU A 82 -5.52 -7.95 10.27
CA GLU A 82 -6.75 -7.44 10.88
C GLU A 82 -7.12 -6.06 10.33
N GLY A 83 -6.16 -5.14 10.27
CA GLY A 83 -6.37 -3.79 9.74
C GLY A 83 -6.72 -3.80 8.25
N ARG A 84 -5.99 -4.62 7.48
CA ARG A 84 -6.28 -4.84 6.07
C ARG A 84 -7.67 -5.44 5.86
N ARG A 85 -8.09 -6.36 6.73
CA ARG A 85 -9.44 -6.92 6.71
C ARG A 85 -10.49 -5.87 7.04
N GLN A 86 -10.24 -4.98 7.99
CA GLN A 86 -11.18 -3.91 8.32
C GLN A 86 -11.40 -2.99 7.11
N LEU A 87 -10.34 -2.53 6.44
CA LEU A 87 -10.44 -1.75 5.19
C LEU A 87 -11.26 -2.49 4.11
N GLY A 88 -11.00 -3.79 3.95
CA GLY A 88 -11.73 -4.63 3.01
C GLY A 88 -13.22 -4.75 3.34
N LEU A 89 -13.59 -4.85 4.62
CA LEU A 89 -14.98 -4.91 5.10
C LEU A 89 -15.70 -3.57 4.93
N ASP A 90 -14.97 -2.47 5.09
CA ASP A 90 -15.47 -1.11 4.87
C ASP A 90 -15.55 -0.75 3.37
N GLY A 91 -15.27 -1.71 2.50
CA GLY A 91 -15.53 -1.62 1.06
C GLY A 91 -14.39 -1.07 0.24
N ALA A 92 -13.16 -1.04 0.76
CA ALA A 92 -11.99 -0.66 -0.02
C ALA A 92 -11.87 -1.51 -1.30
N GLN A 93 -11.71 -0.83 -2.43
CA GLN A 93 -11.47 -1.40 -3.75
C GLN A 93 -9.98 -1.40 -4.10
N LEU A 94 -9.27 -0.38 -3.60
CA LEU A 94 -7.81 -0.27 -3.60
C LEU A 94 -7.36 0.02 -2.16
N VAL A 95 -6.35 -0.69 -1.68
CA VAL A 95 -5.64 -0.34 -0.44
C VAL A 95 -4.28 0.20 -0.81
N ASP A 96 -4.04 1.47 -0.50
CA ASP A 96 -2.72 2.08 -0.61
C ASP A 96 -1.89 1.73 0.61
N ASN A 97 -0.64 1.34 0.38
CA ASN A 97 0.34 1.05 1.41
C ASN A 97 1.68 1.73 1.13
N PRO A 98 1.76 3.03 1.45
CA PRO A 98 3.02 3.77 1.56
C PRO A 98 3.94 3.09 2.56
N SER A 99 5.22 2.97 2.24
CA SER A 99 6.21 2.34 3.11
C SER A 99 7.60 2.91 2.87
N ALA A 100 8.44 2.72 3.88
CA ALA A 100 9.88 2.85 3.75
C ALA A 100 10.55 1.74 4.58
N THR A 101 11.04 0.72 3.89
CA THR A 101 11.64 -0.47 4.52
C THR A 101 12.88 -0.93 3.76
N HIS A 102 13.85 -1.44 4.52
CA HIS A 102 15.19 -1.77 4.04
C HIS A 102 15.36 -3.25 3.70
N ARG A 103 16.30 -3.53 2.81
CA ARG A 103 16.47 -4.81 2.12
C ARG A 103 16.76 -5.96 3.07
N GLY A 104 17.62 -5.71 4.06
CA GLY A 104 18.07 -6.71 5.04
C GLY A 104 16.94 -7.26 5.93
N LEU A 105 15.88 -6.48 6.15
CA LEU A 105 14.83 -6.84 7.10
C LEU A 105 13.63 -7.53 6.45
N SER A 106 13.13 -6.99 5.34
CA SER A 106 11.75 -7.33 4.91
C SER A 106 11.55 -7.59 3.42
N PHE A 107 12.62 -7.64 2.62
CA PHE A 107 12.52 -7.78 1.16
C PHE A 107 11.66 -8.98 0.71
N ARG A 108 11.80 -10.12 1.39
CA ARG A 108 10.96 -11.31 1.14
C ARG A 108 9.51 -11.09 1.58
N LEU A 109 9.31 -10.48 2.76
CA LEU A 109 7.98 -10.25 3.33
C LEU A 109 7.16 -9.31 2.46
N TRP A 110 7.80 -8.29 1.87
CA TRP A 110 7.17 -7.37 0.93
C TRP A 110 6.41 -8.07 -0.17
N ARG A 111 7.06 -9.03 -0.83
CA ARG A 111 6.48 -9.81 -1.95
C ARG A 111 5.48 -10.88 -1.49
N LEU A 112 5.30 -11.07 -0.19
CA LEU A 112 4.41 -12.08 0.38
C LEU A 112 3.14 -11.45 0.94
N GLU A 113 3.28 -10.43 1.78
CA GLU A 113 2.20 -9.87 2.58
C GLU A 113 1.22 -9.05 1.73
N GLN A 114 1.73 -8.27 0.77
CA GLN A 114 0.87 -7.41 -0.07
C GLN A 114 -0.02 -8.26 -1.01
N PRO A 115 0.51 -9.27 -1.74
CA PRO A 115 -0.34 -10.16 -2.53
C PRO A 115 -1.30 -10.97 -1.65
N ALA A 116 -0.86 -11.42 -0.48
CA ALA A 116 -1.72 -12.13 0.46
C ALA A 116 -2.88 -11.24 0.95
N ALA A 117 -2.61 -9.97 1.25
CA ALA A 117 -3.64 -9.01 1.64
C ALA A 117 -4.62 -8.72 0.50
N ALA A 118 -4.13 -8.62 -0.75
CA ALA A 118 -4.98 -8.44 -1.94
C ALA A 118 -5.95 -9.62 -2.11
N VAL A 119 -5.44 -10.86 -2.01
CA VAL A 119 -6.25 -12.08 -2.09
C VAL A 119 -7.25 -12.18 -0.94
N ALA A 120 -6.78 -11.98 0.30
CA ALA A 120 -7.61 -12.14 1.49
C ALA A 120 -8.81 -11.18 1.52
N ASN A 121 -8.68 -10.02 0.89
CA ASN A 121 -9.69 -8.96 0.88
C ASN A 121 -10.33 -8.73 -0.50
N ALA A 122 -9.94 -9.53 -1.50
CA ALA A 122 -10.39 -9.43 -2.88
C ALA A 122 -10.43 -7.96 -3.36
N CYS A 123 -9.32 -7.24 -3.21
CA CYS A 123 -9.15 -5.85 -3.60
C CYS A 123 -7.77 -5.65 -4.24
N PHE A 124 -7.56 -4.52 -4.91
CA PHE A 124 -6.23 -4.13 -5.36
C PHE A 124 -5.39 -3.65 -4.18
N VAL A 125 -4.08 -3.83 -4.26
CA VAL A 125 -3.11 -3.21 -3.34
C VAL A 125 -2.12 -2.37 -4.13
N ALA A 126 -1.90 -1.13 -3.71
CA ALA A 126 -0.81 -0.27 -4.18
C ALA A 126 0.33 -0.35 -3.15
N ALA A 127 1.38 -1.11 -3.47
CA ALA A 127 2.52 -1.30 -2.60
C ALA A 127 3.64 -0.33 -3.02
N ILE A 128 3.94 0.66 -2.17
CA ILE A 128 4.89 1.71 -2.48
C ILE A 128 5.99 1.67 -1.44
N ASN A 129 7.22 1.51 -1.90
CA ASN A 129 8.37 1.59 -1.02
C ASN A 129 9.34 2.62 -1.57
N ARG A 130 9.91 3.41 -0.67
CA ARG A 130 11.01 4.31 -0.98
C ARG A 130 12.21 3.53 -1.55
N VAL A 131 13.03 4.18 -2.37
CA VAL A 131 14.22 3.59 -2.99
C VAL A 131 15.48 4.42 -2.71
N GLY A 132 16.63 3.77 -2.65
CA GLY A 132 17.93 4.44 -2.56
C GLY A 132 18.62 4.26 -1.22
N GLN A 133 19.67 5.05 -1.02
CA GLN A 133 20.50 5.09 0.19
C GLN A 133 20.29 6.43 0.89
N GLU A 134 20.19 6.42 2.21
CA GLU A 134 19.94 7.60 3.05
C GLU A 134 20.98 7.75 4.16
N GLU A 135 21.26 8.98 4.59
CA GLU A 135 22.34 9.25 5.56
C GLU A 135 22.08 8.68 6.96
N TYR A 136 20.81 8.44 7.33
CA TYR A 136 20.41 8.06 8.69
C TYR A 136 19.69 6.69 8.74
N GLY A 137 20.34 5.68 9.34
CA GLY A 137 19.72 4.38 9.67
C GLY A 137 20.27 3.20 8.86
N ASP A 138 19.52 2.09 8.85
CA ASP A 138 19.75 0.97 7.89
C ASP A 138 19.11 1.40 6.57
N ASP A 139 19.96 1.76 5.62
CA ASP A 139 19.71 2.78 4.60
C ASP A 139 19.44 2.23 3.20
N ASP A 140 19.54 0.90 2.99
CA ASP A 140 19.23 0.27 1.71
C ASP A 140 17.72 0.05 1.51
N LEU A 141 17.03 1.13 1.15
CA LEU A 141 15.63 1.11 0.75
C LEU A 141 15.50 0.54 -0.66
N TYR A 142 14.79 -0.57 -0.74
CA TYR A 142 14.85 -1.42 -1.93
C TYR A 142 13.78 -1.13 -2.96
N GLY A 143 12.99 -0.07 -2.84
CA GLY A 143 11.92 0.23 -3.80
C GLY A 143 11.06 -1.01 -4.10
N THR A 144 11.09 -1.48 -5.35
CA THR A 144 10.23 -2.57 -5.84
C THR A 144 8.75 -2.29 -5.57
N SER A 145 8.32 -1.07 -5.86
CA SER A 145 6.91 -0.68 -5.82
C SER A 145 6.11 -1.40 -6.91
N TYR A 146 4.86 -1.78 -6.62
CA TYR A 146 3.99 -2.48 -7.57
C TYR A 146 2.50 -2.39 -7.18
N PHE A 147 1.64 -2.81 -8.10
CA PHE A 147 0.23 -3.07 -7.81
C PHE A 147 -0.04 -4.57 -7.80
N ASP A 148 -0.83 -5.04 -6.84
CA ASP A 148 -1.42 -6.37 -6.85
C ASP A 148 -2.87 -6.32 -7.29
N ASP A 149 -3.29 -7.27 -8.11
CA ASP A 149 -4.70 -7.51 -8.41
C ASP A 149 -5.40 -8.29 -7.28
N PRO A 150 -6.75 -8.35 -7.26
CA PRO A 150 -7.51 -9.13 -6.29
C PRO A 150 -7.21 -10.64 -6.26
N ARG A 151 -6.41 -11.17 -7.20
CA ARG A 151 -5.93 -12.56 -7.24
C ARG A 151 -4.49 -12.69 -6.73
N GLY A 152 -3.89 -11.62 -6.21
CA GLY A 152 -2.52 -11.61 -5.69
C GLY A 152 -1.47 -11.67 -6.79
N ARG A 153 -1.78 -11.20 -8.00
CA ARG A 153 -0.82 -11.14 -9.10
C ARG A 153 -0.37 -9.71 -9.30
N PHE A 154 0.92 -9.53 -9.58
CA PHE A 154 1.43 -8.22 -9.97
C PHE A 154 0.79 -7.75 -11.27
N VAL A 155 0.29 -6.51 -11.25
CA VAL A 155 -0.17 -5.81 -12.45
C VAL A 155 1.06 -5.23 -13.16
N GLY A 156 1.55 -5.97 -14.13
CA GLY A 156 2.79 -5.63 -14.86
C GLY A 156 4.06 -5.90 -14.05
N ARG A 157 5.18 -5.29 -14.45
CA ARG A 157 6.46 -5.43 -13.74
C ARG A 157 6.49 -4.63 -12.44
N THR A 158 7.29 -5.07 -11.47
CA THR A 158 7.65 -4.24 -10.31
C THR A 158 8.59 -3.11 -10.76
N ALA A 159 8.61 -2.02 -10.00
CA ALA A 159 9.61 -0.97 -10.17
C ALA A 159 11.02 -1.48 -9.85
N SER A 160 12.03 -0.70 -10.24
CA SER A 160 13.43 -0.93 -9.90
C SER A 160 13.64 -1.06 -8.39
N ASP A 161 14.67 -1.80 -8.00
CA ASP A 161 15.12 -1.90 -6.61
C ASP A 161 16.24 -0.93 -6.24
N THR A 162 16.60 -0.05 -7.18
CA THR A 162 17.73 0.88 -7.07
C THR A 162 17.48 2.24 -7.72
N ALA A 163 16.48 2.37 -8.59
CA ALA A 163 16.21 3.58 -9.35
C ALA A 163 14.83 4.15 -9.04
N GLU A 164 14.71 5.47 -9.17
CA GLU A 164 13.43 6.17 -9.14
C GLU A 164 12.57 5.75 -10.33
N GLU A 165 11.28 5.53 -10.09
CA GLU A 165 10.32 5.19 -11.12
C GLU A 165 8.92 5.70 -10.76
N LEU A 166 8.10 5.97 -11.79
CA LEU A 166 6.67 6.23 -11.66
C LEU A 166 5.87 5.09 -12.31
N PRO A 167 5.81 3.88 -11.71
CA PRO A 167 5.06 2.77 -12.29
C PRO A 167 3.56 3.11 -12.39
N ALA A 168 3.08 3.30 -13.62
CA ALA A 168 1.67 3.52 -13.92
C ALA A 168 1.00 2.27 -14.50
N ARG A 169 -0.18 1.91 -14.01
CA ARG A 169 -0.96 0.72 -14.41
C ARG A 169 -2.43 1.03 -14.58
N ASP A 170 -3.07 0.26 -15.44
CA ASP A 170 -4.52 0.26 -15.62
C ASP A 170 -5.11 -0.86 -14.77
N LEU A 171 -5.93 -0.51 -13.79
CA LEU A 171 -6.52 -1.42 -12.82
C LEU A 171 -7.99 -1.67 -13.20
N ASP A 172 -8.31 -2.91 -13.54
CA ASP A 172 -9.68 -3.31 -13.88
C ASP A 172 -10.48 -3.62 -12.61
N PHE A 173 -11.30 -2.67 -12.16
CA PHE A 173 -12.09 -2.83 -10.93
C PHE A 173 -13.24 -3.81 -11.09
N ASP A 174 -13.62 -4.19 -12.32
CA ASP A 174 -14.61 -5.26 -12.54
C ASP A 174 -14.08 -6.62 -12.03
N LEU A 175 -12.75 -6.79 -11.94
CA LEU A 175 -12.12 -7.98 -11.38
C LEU A 175 -12.42 -8.21 -9.90
N ILE A 176 -12.67 -7.14 -9.13
CA ILE A 176 -12.99 -7.23 -7.69
C ILE A 176 -14.25 -8.05 -7.49
N GLU A 177 -15.32 -7.68 -8.20
CA GLU A 177 -16.61 -8.35 -8.08
C GLU A 177 -16.53 -9.79 -8.62
N ALA A 178 -15.84 -9.99 -9.74
CA ALA A 178 -15.62 -11.33 -10.29
C ALA A 178 -14.92 -12.27 -9.29
N VAL A 179 -13.89 -11.78 -8.57
CA VAL A 179 -13.18 -12.56 -7.55
C VAL A 179 -14.06 -12.79 -6.32
N ARG A 180 -14.82 -11.79 -5.86
CA ARG A 180 -15.73 -11.93 -4.70
C ARG A 180 -16.88 -12.91 -4.97
N GLN A 181 -17.37 -12.98 -6.22
CA GLN A 181 -18.38 -13.96 -6.63
C GLN A 181 -17.79 -15.38 -6.73
N GLN A 182 -16.57 -15.50 -7.25
CA GLN A 182 -15.87 -16.79 -7.33
C GLN A 182 -15.51 -17.33 -5.94
N TRP A 183 -15.05 -16.45 -5.05
CA TRP A 183 -14.62 -16.76 -3.69
C TRP A 183 -15.43 -15.94 -2.69
N ALA A 184 -16.50 -16.53 -2.17
CA ALA A 184 -17.42 -15.89 -1.23
C ALA A 184 -16.84 -15.72 0.19
N SER A 185 -15.53 -15.44 0.30
CA SER A 185 -14.76 -15.33 1.54
C SER A 185 -15.31 -14.31 2.53
N TYR A 186 -16.08 -13.32 2.07
CA TYR A 186 -16.75 -12.34 2.92
C TYR A 186 -18.01 -12.91 3.57
N ARG A 187 -18.80 -13.68 2.82
CA ARG A 187 -20.00 -14.38 3.30
C ARG A 187 -19.62 -15.49 4.28
N ASP A 188 -18.54 -16.22 3.98
CA ASP A 188 -18.16 -17.44 4.71
C ASP A 188 -17.36 -17.16 5.99
N ARG A 189 -17.16 -15.88 6.36
CA ARG A 189 -16.52 -15.49 7.61
C ARG A 189 -17.32 -15.99 8.83
N ARG A 190 -16.62 -16.19 9.94
CA ARG A 190 -17.20 -16.54 11.25
C ARG A 190 -16.87 -15.51 12.31
N PRO A 191 -17.45 -14.29 12.26
CA PRO A 191 -17.20 -13.25 13.27
C PRO A 191 -17.44 -13.72 14.71
N ASP A 192 -18.40 -14.63 14.90
CA ASP A 192 -18.71 -15.30 16.17
C ASP A 192 -17.54 -16.13 16.74
N ALA A 193 -16.60 -16.54 15.89
CA ALA A 193 -15.40 -17.29 16.28
C ALA A 193 -14.15 -16.41 16.40
N TYR A 194 -14.23 -15.10 16.16
CA TYR A 194 -13.09 -14.19 16.11
C TYR A 194 -12.93 -13.31 17.34
N GLU A 195 -13.75 -13.51 18.38
CA GLU A 195 -13.75 -12.69 19.60
C GLU A 195 -12.35 -12.60 20.27
N GLY A 196 -11.54 -13.65 20.15
CA GLY A 196 -10.17 -13.68 20.68
C GLY A 196 -9.17 -12.75 19.96
N LEU A 197 -9.45 -12.29 18.74
CA LEU A 197 -8.54 -11.44 17.96
C LEU A 197 -8.36 -10.04 18.56
N VAL A 198 -9.32 -9.58 19.36
CA VAL A 198 -9.31 -8.24 19.97
C VAL A 198 -8.95 -8.26 21.46
N GLN A 199 -8.58 -9.44 21.98
CA GLN A 199 -8.11 -9.60 23.36
C GLN A 199 -6.60 -9.35 23.45
N PRO A 200 -6.10 -8.83 24.59
CA PRO A 200 -4.67 -8.54 24.79
C PRO A 200 -3.78 -9.77 24.86
#